data_AF-A0A6A5H7Q9-F1
#
_entry.id   AF-A0A6A5H7Q9-F1
#
_cell.length_a   1.000
_cell.length_b   1.000
_cell.length_c   1.000
_cell.angle_alpha   90.00
_cell.angle_beta   90.00
_cell.angle_gamma   90.00
#
_symmetry.space_group_name_H-M   'P 1'
#
loop_
_entity.id
_entity.type
_entity.pdbx_description
1 polymer ?
#
loop_
_entity_poly.entity_id
_entity_poly.type
_entity_poly.pdbx_seq_one_letter_code
_entity_poly.pdbx_strand_id
1 'polypeptide(L)'
;MYILDLLRASLVILELDLNVINDLKGFITEPCMKSVSGIEILSETVTADKLSVFFDNIENPVKNVHILSKVEGQVSTKVPQEVINRDRFISEFDAKPWDPKRREKCFIYEKEITDVQDITSDLSEGFDLERDDGLLATILVGPPDLFQFFVWHVEICS
;
A
#
# COMPACT_ATOMS: atom_id res chain seq x y z
N MET A 1 24.99 11.23 -21.47
CA MET A 1 25.38 10.09 -20.63
C MET A 1 24.69 10.30 -19.31
N TYR A 2 23.48 9.75 -19.18
CA TYR A 2 22.69 9.88 -17.98
C TYR A 2 23.30 8.95 -16.92
N ILE A 3 23.26 9.33 -15.63
CA ILE A 3 23.81 8.51 -14.53
C ILE A 3 23.20 7.09 -14.52
N LEU A 4 22.02 6.94 -15.11
CA LEU A 4 21.28 5.68 -15.24
C LEU A 4 21.88 4.73 -16.28
N ASP A 5 22.62 5.24 -17.28
CA ASP A 5 23.36 4.40 -18.26
C ASP A 5 24.47 3.57 -17.58
N LEU A 6 24.93 4.00 -16.39
CA LEU A 6 25.92 3.28 -15.58
C LEU A 6 25.30 2.13 -14.77
N LEU A 7 23.99 2.15 -14.56
CA LEU A 7 23.26 1.13 -13.83
C LEU A 7 22.87 0.00 -14.79
N ARG A 8 23.83 -0.87 -15.12
CA ARG A 8 23.59 -2.10 -15.90
C ARG A 8 22.76 -3.16 -15.15
N ALA A 9 22.42 -2.91 -13.88
CA ALA A 9 21.64 -3.82 -13.04
C ALA A 9 20.15 -3.43 -13.03
N SER A 10 19.27 -4.41 -12.83
CA SER A 10 17.84 -4.17 -12.61
C SER A 10 17.66 -3.27 -11.38
N LEU A 11 17.22 -2.04 -11.61
CA LEU A 11 16.92 -1.10 -10.53
C LEU A 11 15.56 -1.52 -9.95
N VAL A 12 15.54 -2.11 -8.76
CA VAL A 12 14.31 -2.68 -8.19
C VAL A 12 13.43 -1.58 -7.58
N ILE A 13 14.05 -0.64 -6.86
CA ILE A 13 13.41 0.48 -6.18
C ILE A 13 14.08 1.77 -6.63
N LEU A 14 13.28 2.80 -6.91
CA LEU A 14 13.75 4.13 -7.29
C LEU A 14 13.16 5.17 -6.34
N GLU A 15 14.06 5.85 -5.61
CA GLU A 15 13.74 7.04 -4.81
C GLU A 15 14.01 8.30 -5.64
N LEU A 16 13.06 9.22 -5.69
CA LEU A 16 13.14 10.40 -6.54
C LEU A 16 12.44 11.64 -5.98
N ASP A 17 13.09 12.79 -6.16
CA ASP A 17 12.46 14.11 -5.99
C ASP A 17 12.04 14.65 -7.37
N LEU A 18 10.73 14.79 -7.61
CA LEU A 18 10.21 15.34 -8.87
C LEU A 18 10.56 16.83 -9.08
N ASN A 19 11.10 17.51 -8.08
CA ASN A 19 11.54 18.90 -8.19
C ASN A 19 12.92 19.08 -8.78
N VAL A 20 13.77 18.05 -8.73
CA VAL A 20 15.13 18.13 -9.29
C VAL A 20 15.21 17.65 -10.74
N ILE A 21 14.12 17.09 -11.27
CA ILE A 21 14.06 16.55 -12.64
C ILE A 21 13.42 17.58 -13.57
N ASN A 22 14.24 18.23 -14.38
CA ASN A 22 13.78 19.23 -15.34
C ASN A 22 13.02 18.63 -16.54
N ASP A 23 13.52 17.50 -17.07
CA ASP A 23 12.88 16.75 -18.16
C ASP A 23 12.29 15.45 -17.61
N LEU A 24 11.15 15.57 -16.93
CA LEU A 24 10.48 14.45 -16.29
C LEU A 24 10.02 13.40 -17.30
N LYS A 25 9.55 13.83 -18.47
CA LYS A 25 9.09 12.93 -19.52
C LYS A 25 10.23 12.11 -20.10
N GLY A 26 11.35 12.76 -20.43
CA GLY A 26 12.55 12.08 -20.90
C GLY A 26 13.05 11.04 -19.89
N PHE A 27 13.13 11.44 -18.61
CA PHE A 27 13.55 10.56 -17.52
C PHE A 27 12.69 9.29 -17.40
N ILE A 28 11.36 9.41 -17.45
CA ILE A 28 10.46 8.24 -17.29
C ILE A 28 10.53 7.28 -18.48
N THR A 29 10.84 7.78 -19.67
CA THR A 29 10.97 6.95 -20.88
C THR A 29 12.31 6.21 -20.99
N GLU A 30 13.22 6.41 -20.04
CA GLU A 30 14.53 5.74 -20.05
C GLU A 30 14.39 4.22 -19.89
N PRO A 31 15.17 3.40 -20.63
CA PRO A 31 15.03 1.95 -20.62
C PRO A 31 15.12 1.29 -19.25
N CYS A 32 15.91 1.85 -18.32
CA CYS A 32 16.07 1.32 -16.96
C CYS A 32 14.75 1.34 -16.15
N MET A 33 13.83 2.27 -16.48
CA MET A 33 12.53 2.41 -15.82
C MET A 33 11.65 1.17 -16.00
N LYS A 34 11.90 0.37 -17.04
CA LYS A 34 11.19 -0.90 -17.29
C LYS A 34 11.50 -1.99 -16.26
N SER A 35 12.60 -1.85 -15.51
CA SER A 35 12.97 -2.80 -14.45
C SER A 35 12.51 -2.38 -13.06
N VAL A 36 12.04 -1.12 -12.91
CA VAL A 36 11.65 -0.53 -11.63
C VAL A 36 10.33 -1.11 -11.16
N SER A 37 10.35 -1.73 -9.98
CA SER A 37 9.17 -2.37 -9.38
C SER A 37 8.59 -1.60 -8.19
N GLY A 38 9.39 -0.73 -7.56
CA GLY A 38 8.99 0.17 -6.49
C GLY A 38 9.46 1.60 -6.76
N ILE A 39 8.59 2.57 -6.46
CA ILE A 39 8.89 4.00 -6.64
C ILE A 39 8.53 4.76 -5.37
N GLU A 40 9.45 5.59 -4.90
CA GLU A 40 9.24 6.48 -3.78
C GLU A 40 9.48 7.93 -4.23
N ILE A 41 8.42 8.75 -4.14
CA ILE A 41 8.49 10.17 -4.43
C ILE A 41 8.71 10.90 -3.10
N LEU A 42 9.86 11.55 -2.98
CA LEU A 42 10.35 12.14 -1.74
C LEU A 42 10.70 13.61 -1.96
N SER A 43 9.94 14.51 -1.32
CA SER A 43 10.16 15.95 -1.36
C SER A 43 9.34 16.66 -0.27
N GLU A 44 9.68 17.90 0.08
CA GLU A 44 8.83 18.70 0.98
C GLU A 44 7.43 18.91 0.38
N THR A 45 7.37 19.30 -0.89
CA THR A 45 6.13 19.45 -1.66
C THR A 45 6.26 18.92 -3.08
N VAL A 46 5.13 18.52 -3.68
CA VAL A 46 5.04 18.14 -5.09
C VAL A 46 3.68 18.60 -5.64
N THR A 47 3.63 19.07 -6.89
CA THR A 47 2.35 19.50 -7.49
C THR A 47 1.60 18.33 -8.13
N ALA A 48 0.26 18.41 -8.15
CA ALA A 48 -0.59 17.45 -8.82
C ALA A 48 -0.29 17.35 -10.33
N ASP A 49 0.12 18.45 -10.96
CA ASP A 49 0.53 18.48 -12.37
C ASP A 49 1.79 17.63 -12.61
N LYS A 50 2.78 17.71 -11.71
CA LYS A 50 4.01 16.88 -11.82
C LYS A 50 3.70 15.41 -11.62
N LEU A 51 2.84 15.08 -10.67
CA LEU A 51 2.39 13.70 -10.46
C LEU A 51 1.60 13.18 -11.67
N SER A 52 0.73 14.00 -12.25
CA SER A 52 -0.05 13.61 -13.44
C SER A 52 0.88 13.32 -14.61
N VAL A 53 1.84 14.21 -14.89
CA VAL A 53 2.87 13.96 -15.91
C VAL A 53 3.65 12.68 -15.61
N PHE A 54 3.97 12.43 -14.33
CA PHE A 54 4.68 11.21 -13.95
C PHE A 54 3.88 9.93 -14.27
N PHE A 55 2.65 9.84 -13.75
CA PHE A 55 1.81 8.65 -13.89
C PHE A 55 1.25 8.46 -15.31
N ASP A 56 1.03 9.53 -16.07
CA ASP A 56 0.55 9.44 -17.45
C ASP A 56 1.63 8.90 -18.42
N ASN A 57 2.91 9.00 -18.06
CA ASN A 57 4.03 8.62 -18.93
C ASN A 57 4.74 7.33 -18.47
N ILE A 58 4.38 6.76 -17.31
CA ILE A 58 5.01 5.53 -16.84
C ILE A 58 4.46 4.31 -17.60
N GLU A 59 5.33 3.65 -18.35
CA GLU A 59 4.94 2.49 -19.17
C GLU A 59 4.88 1.18 -18.36
N ASN A 60 5.54 1.15 -17.20
CA ASN A 60 5.71 -0.06 -16.39
C ASN A 60 4.59 -0.18 -15.36
N PRO A 61 3.94 -1.34 -15.18
CA PRO A 61 3.09 -1.60 -14.02
C PRO A 61 3.96 -1.66 -12.75
N VAL A 62 4.27 -0.48 -12.21
CA VAL A 62 4.95 -0.36 -10.91
C VAL A 62 4.06 -1.01 -9.88
N LYS A 63 4.62 -1.94 -9.10
CA LYS A 63 3.84 -2.71 -8.12
C LYS A 63 3.50 -1.87 -6.90
N ASN A 64 4.45 -1.03 -6.47
CA ASN A 64 4.34 -0.19 -5.29
C ASN A 64 4.77 1.24 -5.61
N VAL A 65 3.92 2.22 -5.33
CA VAL A 65 4.27 3.64 -5.40
C VAL A 65 3.94 4.31 -4.07
N HIS A 66 4.94 4.90 -3.44
CA HIS A 66 4.78 5.70 -2.22
C HIS A 66 5.03 7.17 -2.53
N ILE A 67 4.12 8.04 -2.08
CA ILE A 67 4.29 9.49 -2.15
C ILE A 67 4.51 9.98 -0.73
N LEU A 68 5.75 10.30 -0.41
CA LEU A 68 6.20 10.79 0.88
C LEU A 68 6.44 12.31 0.81
N SER A 69 5.49 13.01 0.16
CA SER A 69 5.52 14.45 -0.11
C SER A 69 4.14 15.07 0.13
N LYS A 70 4.09 16.33 0.57
CA LYS A 70 2.84 17.09 0.57
C LYS A 70 2.42 17.40 -0.88
N VAL A 71 1.23 17.00 -1.28
CA VAL A 71 0.72 17.25 -2.63
C VAL A 71 -0.04 18.58 -2.71
N GLU A 72 0.35 19.43 -3.65
CA GLU A 72 -0.30 20.72 -3.94
C GLU A 72 -1.15 20.64 -5.21
N GLY A 73 -2.42 21.03 -5.10
CA GLY A 73 -3.39 20.94 -6.20
C GLY A 73 -4.33 19.74 -6.09
N GLN A 74 -5.28 19.64 -7.02
CA GLN A 74 -6.29 18.58 -7.04
C GLN A 74 -5.77 17.36 -7.80
N VAL A 75 -5.60 16.23 -7.11
CA VAL A 75 -5.20 14.96 -7.75
C VAL A 75 -6.46 14.23 -8.23
N SER A 76 -6.55 13.96 -9.53
CA SER A 76 -7.57 13.07 -10.08
C SER A 76 -7.00 11.65 -10.15
N THR A 77 -7.18 10.86 -9.09
CA THR A 77 -6.85 9.44 -9.14
C THR A 77 -7.93 8.71 -9.96
N LYS A 78 -7.74 8.60 -11.28
CA LYS A 78 -8.46 7.60 -12.09
C LYS A 78 -7.81 6.22 -11.88
N VAL A 79 -7.66 5.81 -10.63
CA VAL A 79 -7.35 4.42 -10.33
C VAL A 79 -8.60 3.63 -10.68
N PRO A 80 -8.52 2.58 -11.54
CA PRO A 80 -9.63 1.67 -11.71
C PRO A 80 -9.99 1.12 -10.34
N GLN A 81 -11.13 1.54 -9.82
CA GLN A 81 -11.74 0.97 -8.63
C GLN A 81 -12.21 -0.45 -8.98
N GLU A 82 -11.29 -1.40 -9.14
CA GLU A 82 -11.60 -2.76 -8.73
C GLU A 82 -11.61 -2.75 -7.21
N VAL A 83 -12.67 -2.14 -6.66
CA VAL A 83 -13.05 -2.20 -5.26
C VAL A 83 -13.05 -3.67 -4.92
N ILE A 84 -12.23 -4.08 -3.94
CA ILE A 84 -12.40 -5.38 -3.28
C ILE A 84 -13.91 -5.52 -3.03
N ASN A 85 -14.56 -6.47 -3.71
CA ASN A 85 -15.99 -6.63 -3.64
C ASN A 85 -16.33 -7.17 -2.24
N ARG A 86 -16.53 -6.23 -1.31
CA ARG A 86 -16.75 -6.46 0.11
C ARG A 86 -17.87 -7.48 0.33
N ASP A 87 -18.95 -7.36 -0.43
CA ASP A 87 -20.12 -8.24 -0.31
C ASP A 87 -19.82 -9.66 -0.78
N ARG A 88 -19.07 -9.81 -1.87
CA ARG A 88 -18.59 -11.11 -2.34
C ARG A 88 -17.66 -11.74 -1.30
N PHE A 89 -16.73 -10.99 -0.74
CA PHE A 89 -15.80 -11.48 0.27
C PHE A 89 -16.54 -11.93 1.55
N ILE A 90 -17.46 -11.11 2.07
CA ILE A 90 -18.27 -11.46 3.26
C ILE A 90 -19.03 -12.76 3.03
N SER A 91 -19.62 -12.94 1.85
CA SER A 91 -20.41 -14.13 1.54
C SER A 91 -19.58 -15.38 1.29
N GLU A 92 -18.40 -15.28 0.66
CA GLU A 92 -17.52 -16.44 0.41
C GLU A 92 -16.92 -17.02 1.70
N PHE A 93 -16.66 -16.18 2.72
CA PHE A 93 -15.94 -16.59 3.93
C PHE A 93 -16.79 -16.60 5.21
N ASP A 94 -18.11 -16.40 5.13
CA ASP A 94 -19.01 -16.18 6.29
C ASP A 94 -18.42 -15.12 7.26
N ALA A 95 -17.82 -14.07 6.71
CA ALA A 95 -17.09 -13.10 7.52
C ALA A 95 -18.06 -12.22 8.31
N LYS A 96 -17.78 -12.02 9.60
CA LYS A 96 -18.68 -11.35 10.55
C LYS A 96 -18.08 -10.02 10.98
N PRO A 97 -18.88 -8.97 11.23
CA PRO A 97 -18.37 -7.77 11.87
C PRO A 97 -17.70 -8.09 13.21
N TRP A 98 -16.81 -7.21 13.66
CA TRP A 98 -16.19 -7.32 14.98
C TRP A 98 -17.22 -7.56 16.10
N ASP A 99 -16.96 -8.57 16.92
CA ASP A 99 -17.67 -8.79 18.19
C ASP A 99 -16.71 -8.57 19.38
N PRO A 100 -16.95 -7.56 20.23
CA PRO A 100 -16.11 -7.30 21.41
C PRO A 100 -16.11 -8.44 22.43
N LYS A 101 -17.04 -9.40 22.35
CA LYS A 101 -17.03 -10.60 23.19
C LYS A 101 -16.07 -11.67 22.71
N ARG A 102 -15.71 -11.67 21.43
CA ARG A 102 -14.83 -12.69 20.81
C ARG A 102 -13.37 -12.27 20.81
N ARG A 103 -13.10 -10.97 20.70
CA ARG A 103 -11.74 -10.43 20.69
C ARG A 103 -11.68 -8.94 21.06
N GLU A 104 -10.48 -8.52 21.44
CA GLU A 104 -10.15 -7.12 21.69
C GLU A 104 -10.29 -6.26 20.43
N LYS A 105 -10.41 -4.95 20.66
CA LYS A 105 -10.56 -3.94 19.60
C LYS A 105 -9.26 -3.74 18.81
N CYS A 106 -8.14 -3.69 19.51
CA CYS A 106 -6.84 -3.35 18.94
C CYS A 106 -5.94 -4.59 18.82
N PHE A 107 -5.24 -4.71 17.71
CA PHE A 107 -4.14 -5.66 17.55
C PHE A 107 -2.83 -4.99 17.96
N ILE A 108 -2.05 -5.65 18.81
CA ILE A 108 -0.76 -5.15 19.30
C ILE A 108 0.33 -5.92 18.58
N TYR A 109 1.22 -5.22 17.88
CA TYR A 109 2.41 -5.86 17.29
C TYR A 109 3.40 -6.17 18.41
N GLU A 110 3.79 -7.44 18.53
CA GLU A 110 4.88 -7.79 19.45
C GLU A 110 6.17 -7.12 19.00
N LYS A 111 6.91 -6.60 19.99
CA LYS A 111 8.13 -5.80 19.85
C LYS A 111 9.22 -6.42 18.97
N GLU A 112 9.19 -7.74 18.75
CA GLU A 112 10.15 -8.44 17.88
C GLU A 112 9.98 -8.11 16.39
N ILE A 113 8.85 -7.51 15.99
CA ILE A 113 8.56 -7.19 14.58
C ILE A 113 8.95 -5.74 14.22
N THR A 114 8.93 -4.81 15.19
CA THR A 114 9.23 -3.40 14.93
C THR A 114 10.08 -2.83 16.07
N ASP A 115 11.24 -2.23 15.77
CA ASP A 115 12.11 -1.51 16.74
C ASP A 115 11.46 -0.27 17.38
N VAL A 116 10.14 -0.10 17.20
CA VAL A 116 9.30 0.98 17.71
C VAL A 116 8.33 0.40 18.73
N GLN A 117 8.08 1.13 19.83
CA GLN A 117 7.12 0.74 20.87
C GLN A 117 5.76 0.35 20.28
N ASP A 118 5.18 -0.73 20.82
CA ASP A 118 3.83 -1.28 20.61
C ASP A 118 2.98 -0.47 19.63
N ILE A 119 3.15 -0.75 18.33
CA ILE A 119 2.24 -0.22 17.33
C ILE A 119 0.89 -0.93 17.57
N THR A 120 -0.19 -0.14 17.63
CA THR A 120 -1.55 -0.68 17.77
C THR A 120 -2.33 -0.39 16.50
N SER A 121 -2.99 -1.40 15.94
CA SER A 121 -3.98 -1.23 14.87
C SER A 121 -5.39 -1.39 15.43
N ASP A 122 -6.23 -0.37 15.27
CA ASP A 122 -7.66 -0.46 15.60
C ASP A 122 -8.38 -1.27 14.51
N LEU A 123 -8.94 -2.41 14.89
CA LEU A 123 -9.60 -3.36 13.98
C LEU A 123 -11.11 -3.46 14.23
N SER A 124 -11.75 -2.41 14.80
CA SER A 124 -13.21 -2.43 15.03
C SER A 124 -14.03 -2.45 13.74
N GLU A 125 -13.49 -1.92 12.64
CA GLU A 125 -14.14 -1.93 11.33
C GLU A 125 -13.75 -3.15 10.48
N GLY A 126 -12.97 -4.07 11.06
CA GLY A 126 -12.55 -5.30 10.42
C GLY A 126 -13.64 -6.37 10.38
N PHE A 127 -13.47 -7.33 9.47
CA PHE A 127 -14.30 -8.52 9.35
C PHE A 127 -13.55 -9.73 9.88
N ASP A 128 -14.19 -10.43 10.80
CA ASP A 128 -13.67 -11.61 11.45
C ASP A 128 -14.12 -12.87 10.71
N LEU A 129 -13.22 -13.83 10.51
CA LEU A 129 -13.51 -15.15 9.97
C LEU A 129 -12.78 -16.22 10.77
N GLU A 130 -13.40 -17.39 10.84
CA GLU A 130 -12.76 -18.58 11.43
C GLU A 130 -12.00 -19.32 10.33
N ARG A 131 -10.72 -19.58 10.58
CA ARG A 131 -9.86 -20.33 9.67
C ARG A 131 -10.03 -21.83 9.93
N ASP A 132 -9.62 -22.63 8.95
CA ASP A 132 -9.64 -24.10 9.06
C ASP A 132 -8.78 -24.65 10.22
N ASP A 133 -7.82 -23.85 10.73
CA ASP A 133 -6.99 -24.19 11.90
C ASP A 133 -7.65 -23.83 13.25
N GLY A 134 -8.90 -23.33 13.24
CA GLY A 134 -9.65 -22.94 14.43
C GLY A 134 -9.26 -21.57 15.00
N LEU A 135 -8.32 -20.86 14.38
CA LEU A 135 -7.94 -19.52 14.81
C LEU A 135 -8.87 -18.46 14.21
N LEU A 136 -9.06 -17.39 14.98
CA LEU A 136 -9.76 -16.20 14.51
C LEU A 136 -8.81 -15.37 13.65
N ALA A 137 -9.26 -14.96 12.46
CA ALA A 137 -8.58 -13.95 11.68
C ALA A 137 -9.45 -12.73 11.45
N THR A 138 -8.83 -11.56 11.35
CA THR A 138 -9.50 -10.30 10.99
C THR A 138 -8.90 -9.76 9.71
N ILE A 139 -9.77 -9.39 8.78
CA ILE A 139 -9.41 -8.62 7.60
C ILE A 139 -9.90 -7.20 7.74
N LEU A 140 -9.01 -6.24 7.52
CA LEU A 140 -9.37 -4.84 7.36
C LEU A 140 -9.20 -4.47 5.89
N VAL A 141 -10.30 -4.02 5.28
CA VAL A 141 -10.30 -3.46 3.93
C VAL A 141 -10.63 -1.97 4.02
N GLY A 142 -9.69 -1.12 3.60
CA GLY A 142 -9.84 0.33 3.62
C GLY A 142 -9.57 0.95 2.25
N PRO A 143 -10.39 1.88 1.75
CA PRO A 143 -10.07 2.62 0.53
C PRO A 143 -8.79 3.45 0.68
N PRO A 144 -8.01 3.67 -0.39
CA PRO A 144 -8.17 3.07 -1.72
C PRO A 144 -7.62 1.64 -1.83
N ASP A 145 -6.55 1.28 -1.09
CA ASP A 145 -5.78 0.06 -1.34
C ASP A 145 -5.30 -0.66 -0.06
N LEU A 146 -5.97 -0.45 1.08
CA LEU A 146 -5.59 -1.11 2.32
C LEU A 146 -6.26 -2.48 2.40
N PHE A 147 -5.45 -3.54 2.34
CA PHE A 147 -5.84 -4.89 2.75
C PHE A 147 -4.89 -5.33 3.86
N GLN A 148 -5.42 -5.63 5.03
CA GLN A 148 -4.64 -6.15 6.16
C GLN A 148 -5.28 -7.43 6.67
N PHE A 149 -4.46 -8.40 7.03
CA PHE A 149 -4.86 -9.71 7.52
C PHE A 149 -4.15 -9.98 8.85
N PHE A 150 -4.92 -10.18 9.91
CA PHE A 150 -4.44 -10.42 11.26
C PHE A 150 -4.92 -11.77 11.74
N VAL A 151 -4.05 -12.53 12.41
CA VAL A 151 -4.43 -13.79 13.06
C VAL A 151 -4.31 -13.59 14.56
N TRP A 152 -5.39 -13.87 15.26
CA TRP A 152 -5.43 -13.77 16.70
C TRP A 152 -5.11 -15.14 17.31
N HIS A 153 -4.11 -15.17 18.19
CA HIS A 153 -3.77 -16.35 18.98
C HIS A 153 -4.60 -16.38 20.27
N VAL A 154 -5.92 -16.20 20.14
CA VAL A 154 -6.88 -16.39 21.23
C VAL A 154 -7.62 -17.68 20.95
N GLU A 155 -7.65 -18.59 21.93
CA GLU A 155 -8.50 -19.78 21.84
C GLU A 155 -9.97 -19.33 21.78
N ILE A 156 -10.66 -19.68 20.70
CA ILE A 156 -12.10 -19.45 20.60
C ILE A 156 -12.78 -20.49 21.51
N CYS A 157 -13.26 -20.06 22.68
CA CYS A 157 -14.10 -20.90 23.53
C CYS A 157 -15.41 -21.22 22.77
N SER A 158 -15.57 -22.47 22.35
CA SER A 158 -16.76 -23.06 21.74
C SER A 158 -17.92 -23.23 22.71
#